data_AF-A0A561VTG9-F1
#
_entry.id   AF-A0A561VTG9-F1
#
_cell.length_a   1.000
_cell.length_b   1.000
_cell.length_c   1.000
_cell.angle_alpha   90.00
_cell.angle_beta   90.00
_cell.angle_gamma   90.00
#
_symmetry.space_group_name_H-M   'P 1'
#
loop_
_entity.id
_entity.type
_entity.pdbx_description
1 polymer ?
#
loop_
_entity_poly.entity_id
_entity_poly.type
_entity_poly.pdbx_seq_one_letter_code
_entity_poly.pdbx_strand_id
1 'polypeptide(L)'
;MVLAVLIPSIVLRELIESRSGRGPVADLSAIAVPMAATAWLAPYASYRRRDALLWLVGPGIYVFSVIAWRLALAPYRDWRPRPEELPRVRWSRDPEHAGTWYLAEPSSDVDHSPLR
;
A
#
# COMPACT_ATOMS: atom_id res chain seq x y z
N MET A 1 -9.95 -1.38 -3.48
CA MET A 1 -8.71 -0.59 -3.74
C MET A 1 -8.07 -0.90 -5.08
N VAL A 2 -7.81 -2.16 -5.44
CA VAL A 2 -7.14 -2.53 -6.70
C VAL A 2 -7.86 -1.95 -7.94
N LEU A 3 -9.18 -2.16 -8.03
CA LEU A 3 -10.03 -1.57 -9.08
C LEU A 3 -10.06 -0.05 -9.07
N ALA A 4 -9.95 0.59 -7.91
CA ALA A 4 -9.97 2.05 -7.78
C ALA A 4 -8.72 2.73 -8.34
N VAL A 5 -7.64 1.98 -8.59
CA VAL A 5 -6.44 2.48 -9.26
C VAL A 5 -6.37 1.96 -10.70
N LEU A 6 -6.69 0.69 -10.91
CA LEU A 6 -6.70 0.09 -12.25
C LEU A 6 -7.71 0.74 -13.18
N ILE A 7 -8.93 1.03 -12.72
CA ILE A 7 -9.96 1.65 -13.55
C ILE A 7 -9.53 3.07 -13.98
N PRO A 8 -9.10 3.97 -13.08
CA PRO A 8 -8.55 5.27 -13.50
C PRO A 8 -7.32 5.16 -14.39
N SER A 9 -6.41 4.20 -14.16
CA SER A 9 -5.25 3.99 -15.04
C SER A 9 -5.65 3.57 -16.45
N ILE A 10 -6.65 2.70 -16.59
CA ILE A 10 -7.17 2.27 -17.90
C ILE A 10 -7.89 3.43 -18.57
N VAL A 11 -8.76 4.15 -17.85
CA VAL A 11 -9.46 5.34 -18.37
C VAL A 11 -8.47 6.41 -18.83
N LEU A 12 -7.40 6.66 -18.07
CA LEU A 12 -6.39 7.65 -18.42
C LEU A 12 -5.58 7.20 -19.66
N ARG A 13 -5.25 5.91 -19.77
CA ARG A 13 -4.62 5.37 -20.99
C ARG A 13 -5.52 5.56 -22.20
N GLU A 14 -6.79 5.20 -22.12
CA GLU A 14 -7.75 5.36 -23.22
C GLU A 14 -7.92 6.84 -23.60
N LEU A 15 -7.93 7.75 -22.61
CA LEU A 15 -8.00 9.19 -22.85
C LEU A 15 -6.72 9.73 -23.53
N ILE A 16 -5.56 9.19 -23.19
CA ILE A 16 -4.29 9.54 -23.85
C ILE A 16 -4.24 8.95 -25.26
N GLU A 17 -4.69 7.71 -25.46
CA GLU A 17 -4.81 7.10 -26.80
C GLU A 17 -5.80 7.88 -27.68
N SER A 18 -6.94 8.32 -27.13
CA SER A 18 -7.93 9.08 -27.89
C SER A 18 -7.42 10.47 -28.30
N ARG A 19 -6.51 11.06 -27.52
CA ARG A 19 -5.96 12.40 -27.77
C ARG A 19 -4.71 12.39 -28.64
N SER A 20 -3.86 11.37 -28.51
CA SER A 20 -2.53 11.31 -29.14
C SER A 20 -2.40 10.24 -30.23
N GLY A 21 -3.43 9.41 -30.42
CA GLY A 21 -3.35 8.20 -31.24
C GLY A 21 -2.69 7.04 -30.48
N ARG A 22 -2.92 5.80 -30.96
CA ARG A 22 -2.33 4.59 -30.38
C ARG A 22 -0.80 4.65 -30.50
N GLY A 23 -0.09 4.67 -29.37
CA GLY A 23 1.35 4.85 -29.37
C GLY A 23 1.98 4.57 -28.00
N PRO A 24 3.32 4.39 -27.98
CA PRO A 24 4.06 3.92 -26.80
C PRO A 24 3.91 4.81 -25.56
N VAL A 25 3.51 6.07 -25.75
CA VAL A 25 3.23 7.03 -24.66
C VAL A 25 2.01 6.62 -23.84
N ALA A 26 0.97 6.08 -24.49
CA ALA A 26 -0.22 5.63 -23.79
C ALA A 26 0.03 4.35 -22.98
N ASP A 27 0.82 3.43 -23.54
CA ASP A 27 1.27 2.22 -22.83
C ASP A 27 2.15 2.59 -21.62
N LEU A 28 3.02 3.59 -21.76
CA LEU A 28 3.82 4.12 -20.66
C LEU A 28 2.94 4.70 -19.54
N SER A 29 1.84 5.38 -19.89
CA SER A 29 0.92 5.94 -18.89
C SER A 29 0.20 4.86 -18.09
N ALA A 30 -0.19 3.75 -18.74
CA ALA A 30 -0.81 2.61 -18.06
C ALA A 30 0.12 1.91 -17.08
N ILE A 31 1.45 2.03 -17.25
CA ILE A 31 2.45 1.49 -16.32
C ILE A 31 2.85 2.54 -15.28
N ALA A 32 3.06 3.79 -15.69
CA ALA A 32 3.56 4.85 -14.83
C ALA A 32 2.58 5.21 -13.70
N VAL A 33 1.27 5.24 -13.98
CA VAL A 33 0.25 5.55 -12.96
C VAL A 33 0.20 4.51 -11.84
N PRO A 34 0.03 3.20 -12.11
CA PRO A 34 0.01 2.22 -11.04
C PRO A 34 1.39 2.03 -10.40
N MET A 35 2.48 2.26 -11.13
CA MET A 35 3.83 2.32 -10.55
C MET A 35 3.96 3.46 -9.53
N ALA A 36 3.50 4.67 -9.86
CA ALA A 36 3.53 5.81 -8.95
C ALA A 36 2.63 5.58 -7.72
N ALA A 37 1.43 5.03 -7.93
CA ALA A 37 0.54 4.64 -6.84
C ALA A 37 1.19 3.60 -5.91
N THR A 38 1.86 2.60 -6.49
CA THR A 38 2.61 1.58 -5.74
C THR A 38 3.74 2.21 -4.95
N ALA A 39 4.51 3.14 -5.53
CA ALA A 39 5.60 3.82 -4.83
C ALA A 39 5.11 4.67 -3.65
N TRP A 40 3.92 5.27 -3.77
CA TRP A 40 3.31 6.06 -2.70
C TRP A 40 2.72 5.20 -1.59
N LEU A 41 2.03 4.10 -1.94
CA LEU A 41 1.37 3.19 -0.99
C LEU A 41 2.33 2.21 -0.31
N ALA A 42 3.43 1.84 -0.97
CA ALA A 42 4.39 0.85 -0.48
C ALA A 42 4.87 1.10 0.96
N PRO A 43 5.28 2.32 1.37
CA PRO A 43 5.75 2.59 2.74
C PRO A 43 4.69 2.28 3.81
N TYR A 44 3.41 2.44 3.51
CA TYR A 44 2.32 2.19 4.46
C TYR A 44 2.05 0.69 4.67
N ALA A 45 2.41 -0.15 3.70
CA ALA A 45 2.27 -1.61 3.77
C ALA A 45 3.58 -2.33 4.15
N SER A 46 4.55 -1.59 4.71
CA SER A 46 5.91 -2.09 4.99
C SER A 46 6.62 -2.62 3.73
N TYR A 47 6.39 -2.00 2.57
CA TYR A 47 7.07 -2.19 1.28
C TYR A 47 8.00 -1.00 0.94
N ARG A 48 9.02 -1.17 0.08
CA ARG A 48 9.97 -0.10 -0.26
C ARG A 48 9.46 0.58 -1.53
N ARG A 49 9.67 1.90 -1.66
CA ARG A 49 9.30 2.62 -2.88
C ARG A 49 9.93 2.00 -4.14
N ARG A 50 11.14 1.42 -4.00
CA ARG A 50 11.84 0.70 -5.08
C ARG A 50 11.08 -0.51 -5.61
N ASP A 51 10.18 -1.10 -4.81
CA ASP A 51 9.41 -2.28 -5.23
C ASP A 51 8.35 -1.89 -6.28
N ALA A 52 8.09 -0.58 -6.46
CA ALA A 52 7.33 -0.08 -7.60
C ALA A 52 8.01 -0.37 -8.95
N LEU A 53 9.34 -0.48 -8.98
CA LEU A 53 10.07 -0.84 -10.21
C LEU A 53 9.70 -2.24 -10.74
N LEU A 54 9.07 -3.08 -9.91
CA LEU A 54 8.55 -4.38 -10.32
C LEU A 54 7.43 -4.27 -11.36
N TRP A 55 6.81 -3.09 -11.52
CA TRP A 55 5.92 -2.80 -12.65
C TRP A 55 6.62 -2.84 -14.00
N LEU A 56 7.93 -2.57 -14.06
CA LEU A 56 8.72 -2.62 -15.29
C LEU A 56 9.14 -4.06 -15.67
N VAL A 57 9.14 -4.99 -14.71
CA VAL A 57 9.64 -6.36 -14.89
C VAL A 57 8.49 -7.39 -14.94
N GLY A 58 7.24 -6.95 -14.73
CA GLY A 58 6.05 -7.80 -14.82
C GLY A 58 5.28 -8.08 -13.51
N PRO A 59 5.92 -8.32 -12.35
CA PRO A 59 5.18 -8.67 -11.12
C PRO A 59 4.51 -7.48 -10.41
N GLY A 60 4.48 -6.29 -11.02
CA GLY A 60 3.90 -5.08 -10.42
C GLY A 60 2.45 -5.21 -9.97
N ILE A 61 1.59 -5.86 -10.76
CA ILE A 61 0.18 -6.09 -10.42
C ILE A 61 0.05 -6.92 -9.13
N TYR A 62 0.86 -7.97 -8.99
CA TYR A 62 0.87 -8.81 -7.79
C TYR A 62 1.27 -7.99 -6.56
N VAL A 63 2.39 -7.26 -6.66
CA VAL A 63 2.91 -6.43 -5.56
C VAL A 63 1.89 -5.37 -5.14
N PHE A 64 1.28 -4.70 -6.12
CA PHE A 64 0.24 -3.71 -5.86
C PHE A 64 -0.99 -4.32 -5.22
N SER A 65 -1.42 -5.51 -5.65
CA SER A 65 -2.56 -6.22 -5.06
C SER A 65 -2.29 -6.61 -3.60
N VAL A 66 -1.09 -7.09 -3.29
CA VAL A 66 -0.67 -7.38 -1.91
C VAL A 66 -0.66 -6.11 -1.06
N ILE A 67 -0.10 -5.00 -1.57
CA ILE A 67 -0.10 -3.71 -0.87
C ILE A 67 -1.53 -3.23 -0.61
N ALA A 68 -2.41 -3.30 -1.60
CA ALA A 68 -3.80 -2.88 -1.49
C ALA A 68 -4.58 -3.74 -0.48
N TRP A 69 -4.35 -5.06 -0.45
CA TRP A 69 -4.93 -5.96 0.55
C TRP A 69 -4.48 -5.59 1.96
N ARG A 70 -3.17 -5.37 2.14
CA ARG A 70 -2.60 -4.95 3.44
C ARG A 70 -3.21 -3.66 3.94
N LEU A 71 -3.37 -2.66 3.07
CA LEU A 71 -3.98 -1.39 3.46
C LEU A 71 -5.46 -1.50 3.79
N ALA A 72 -6.18 -2.45 3.19
CA ALA A 72 -7.59 -2.69 3.52
C ALA A 72 -7.78 -3.26 4.94
N LEU A 73 -6.74 -3.88 5.52
CA LEU A 73 -6.75 -4.44 6.87
C LEU A 73 -6.18 -3.48 7.92
N ALA A 74 -5.72 -2.28 7.53
CA ALA A 74 -5.29 -1.26 8.48
C ALA A 74 -6.48 -0.84 9.38
N PRO A 75 -6.26 -0.59 10.70
CA PRO A 75 -4.98 -0.37 11.37
C PRO A 75 -4.29 -1.65 11.91
N TYR A 76 -4.98 -2.79 11.92
CA TYR A 76 -4.48 -4.05 12.48
C TYR A 76 -3.80 -4.90 11.42
N ARG A 77 -2.48 -4.93 11.42
CA ARG A 77 -1.72 -5.68 10.41
C ARG A 77 -1.32 -7.07 10.91
N ASP A 78 -1.54 -8.07 10.08
CA ASP A 78 -1.17 -9.47 10.30
C ASP A 78 0.28 -9.78 9.87
N TRP A 79 0.94 -8.89 9.13
CA TRP A 79 2.34 -9.07 8.71
C TRP A 79 3.35 -8.45 9.67
N ARG A 80 4.55 -9.04 9.70
CA ARG A 80 5.65 -8.56 10.54
C ARG A 80 6.17 -7.19 10.06
N PRO A 81 6.41 -6.21 10.97
CA PRO A 81 7.08 -4.95 10.66
C PRO A 81 8.46 -5.16 10.07
N ARG A 82 8.92 -4.13 9.36
CA ARG A 82 10.35 -4.01 9.06
C ARG A 82 11.16 -3.76 10.32
N PRO A 83 12.45 -4.16 10.32
CA PRO A 83 13.37 -3.82 11.41
C PRO A 83 13.40 -2.31 11.72
N GLU A 84 13.36 -1.49 10.68
CA GLU A 84 13.35 -0.03 10.74
C GLU A 84 12.05 0.53 11.36
N GLU A 85 10.94 -0.21 11.25
CA GLU A 85 9.62 0.19 11.76
C GLU A 85 9.38 -0.30 13.20
N LEU A 86 10.11 -1.32 13.67
CA LEU A 86 9.95 -1.91 15.00
C LEU A 86 9.83 -0.89 16.15
N PRO A 87 10.58 0.23 16.18
CA PRO A 87 10.46 1.21 17.26
C PRO A 87 9.07 1.87 17.34
N ARG A 88 8.38 2.01 16.20
CA ARG A 88 7.13 2.77 16.04
C ARG A 88 5.88 1.89 16.07
N VAL A 89 6.05 0.58 16.22
CA VAL A 89 4.92 -0.36 16.14
C VAL A 89 4.90 -1.25 17.37
N ARG A 90 3.69 -1.64 17.79
CA ARG A 90 3.48 -2.49 18.96
C ARG A 90 2.72 -3.75 18.55
N TRP A 91 2.99 -4.83 19.28
CA TRP A 91 2.26 -6.08 19.16
C TRP A 91 0.96 -5.96 19.96
N SER A 92 -0.18 -6.27 19.35
CA SER A 92 -1.45 -6.27 20.05
C SER A 92 -1.48 -7.37 21.10
N ARG A 93 -1.81 -6.99 22.33
CA ARG A 93 -2.05 -7.92 23.46
C ARG A 93 -3.54 -8.11 23.75
N ASP A 94 -4.39 -7.40 23.03
CA ASP A 94 -5.84 -7.48 23.14
C ASP A 94 -6.34 -8.83 22.59
N PRO A 95 -7.16 -9.60 23.34
CA PRO A 95 -7.67 -10.90 22.91
C PRO A 95 -8.39 -10.87 21.56
N GLU A 96 -9.10 -9.79 21.24
CA GLU A 96 -9.86 -9.65 19.99
C GLU A 96 -8.95 -9.44 18.76
N HIS A 97 -7.73 -8.93 18.98
CA HIS A 97 -6.76 -8.57 17.93
C HIS A 97 -5.43 -9.31 18.10
N ALA A 98 -5.44 -10.42 18.85
CA ALA A 98 -4.24 -11.22 19.14
C ALA A 98 -3.59 -11.70 17.83
N GLY A 99 -2.28 -11.49 17.68
CA GLY A 99 -1.56 -11.84 16.46
C GLY A 99 -1.33 -10.68 15.49
N THR A 100 -1.92 -9.51 15.74
CA THR A 100 -1.75 -8.32 14.90
C THR A 100 -0.76 -7.32 15.49
N TRP A 101 -0.12 -6.56 14.62
CA TRP A 101 0.65 -5.39 14.98
C TRP A 101 -0.19 -4.13 14.74
N TYR A 102 0.03 -3.06 15.49
CA TYR A 102 -0.64 -1.77 15.26
C TYR A 102 0.34 -0.62 15.44
N LEU A 103 0.21 0.42 14.62
CA LEU A 103 1.02 1.63 14.69
C LEU A 103 0.72 2.34 16.02
N ALA A 104 1.73 2.50 16.88
CA ALA A 104 1.57 3.27 18.10
C ALA A 104 1.68 4.74 17.73
N GLU A 105 0.60 5.52 17.87
CA GLU A 105 0.69 6.97 17.71
C GLU A 105 1.64 7.55 18.78
N PRO A 106 2.39 8.63 18.48
CA PRO A 106 3.39 9.17 19.40
C PRO A 106 2.84 9.82 20.68
N SER A 107 1.53 9.75 20.99
CA SER A 107 0.95 10.55 22.07
C SER A 107 -0.36 10.02 22.68
N SER A 108 -0.62 8.72 22.67
CA SER A 108 -1.78 8.15 23.37
C SER A 108 -1.42 7.01 24.32
N ASP A 109 -0.24 7.12 24.95
CA ASP A 109 0.03 6.53 26.27
C ASP A 109 -0.66 7.38 27.35
N VAL A 110 -1.94 7.72 27.14
CA VAL A 110 -2.83 8.21 28.20
C VAL A 110 -3.54 6.98 28.73
N ASP A 111 -2.85 6.34 29.65
CA ASP A 111 -3.39 5.71 30.85
C ASP A 111 -4.83 5.22 30.74
N HIS A 112 -5.00 4.01 30.20
CA HIS A 112 -6.12 3.16 30.61
C HIS A 112 -5.64 2.24 31.72
N SER A 113 -5.37 2.81 32.90
CA SER A 113 -5.46 2.07 34.16
C SER A 113 -6.87 1.52 34.31
N PRO A 114 -7.07 0.18 34.32
CA PRO A 114 -8.29 -0.34 34.91
C PRO A 114 -8.18 -0.10 36.41
N LEU A 115 -8.92 0.89 36.91
CA LEU A 115 -9.28 0.94 38.32
C LEU A 115 -9.96 -0.39 38.67
N ARG A 116 -9.25 -1.27 39.37
CA ARG A 116 -9.81 -2.26 40.30
C ARG A 116 -8.76 -2.85 41.22
#